data_AF-A0A9W9J6B7-F1
#
_entry.id   AF-A0A9W9J6B7-F1
#
_cell.length_a   1.000
_cell.length_b   1.000
_cell.length_c   1.000
_cell.angle_alpha   90.00
_cell.angle_beta   90.00
_cell.angle_gamma   90.00
#
_symmetry.space_group_name_H-M   'P 1'
#
loop_
_entity.id
_entity.type
_entity.pdbx_description
1 polymer ?
#
loop_
_entity_poly.entity_id
_entity_poly.type
_entity_poly.pdbx_seq_one_letter_code
_entity_poly.pdbx_strand_id
1 'polypeptide(L)'
;MSWKESNCHTTILRNAEAGKYGVIAAIAYNIEQVLGLVRAAETARSPLIIQFFPWAIEATDGLLVRTAAECPWRVWPSWATIGF
;
A
#
# COMPACT_ATOMS: atom_id res chain seq x y z
N MET A 1 15.43 6.19 17.46
CA MET A 1 14.56 6.19 16.27
C MET A 1 13.12 6.24 16.72
N SER A 2 12.35 7.22 16.25
CA SER A 2 10.91 7.27 16.54
C SER A 2 10.15 6.34 15.58
N TRP A 3 9.01 5.79 15.99
CA TRP A 3 8.18 4.93 15.14
C TRP A 3 7.76 5.62 13.83
N LYS A 4 7.73 6.97 13.82
CA LYS A 4 7.45 7.78 12.63
C LYS A 4 8.55 7.68 11.58
N GLU A 5 9.80 7.48 11.99
CA GLU A 5 10.94 7.35 11.08
C GLU A 5 10.98 5.98 10.39
N SER A 6 10.42 4.95 11.04
CA SER A 6 10.30 3.59 10.49
C SER A 6 8.97 3.32 9.78
N ASN A 7 8.08 4.33 9.68
CA ASN A 7 6.77 4.15 9.08
C ASN A 7 6.86 4.07 7.54
N CYS A 8 6.40 2.95 6.98
CA CYS A 8 6.43 2.65 5.56
C CYS A 8 5.80 3.76 4.68
N HIS A 9 4.61 4.24 5.05
CA HIS A 9 3.89 5.27 4.32
C HIS A 9 4.68 6.59 4.23
N THR A 10 5.32 7.01 5.33
CA THR A 10 6.15 8.22 5.31
C THR A 10 7.38 8.08 4.41
N THR A 11 7.98 6.89 4.34
CA THR A 11 9.11 6.61 3.44
C THR A 11 8.71 6.73 1.98
N ILE A 12 7.54 6.19 1.60
CA ILE A 12 7.01 6.30 0.23
C ILE A 12 6.84 7.76 -0.16
N LEU A 13 6.17 8.56 0.68
CA LEU A 13 5.91 9.97 0.36
C LEU A 13 7.18 10.81 0.28
N ARG A 14 8.16 10.57 1.17
CA ARG A 14 9.47 11.24 1.10
C ARG A 14 10.22 10.91 -0.18
N ASN A 15 10.22 9.64 -0.59
CA ASN A 15 10.86 9.21 -1.83
C ASN A 15 10.15 9.81 -3.07
N ALA A 16 8.82 9.93 -3.02
CA ALA A 16 8.02 10.54 -4.06
C ALA A 16 8.28 12.04 -4.20
N GLU A 17 8.34 12.78 -3.08
CA GLU A 17 8.69 14.19 -3.03
C GLU A 17 10.11 14.43 -3.59
N ALA A 18 11.10 13.68 -3.09
CA ALA A 18 12.48 13.79 -3.56
C ALA A 18 12.64 13.41 -5.04
N GLY A 19 11.90 12.39 -5.50
CA GLY A 19 11.89 11.91 -6.87
C GLY A 19 10.99 12.70 -7.83
N LYS A 20 10.23 13.69 -7.33
CA LYS A 20 9.29 14.52 -8.10
C LYS A 20 8.24 13.71 -8.88
N TYR A 21 7.69 12.68 -8.25
CA TYR A 21 6.61 11.88 -8.84
C TYR A 21 5.43 11.73 -7.86
N GLY A 22 4.26 11.41 -8.41
CA GLY A 22 3.07 11.10 -7.62
C GLY A 22 2.96 9.60 -7.32
N VAL A 23 2.36 9.26 -6.18
CA VAL A 23 2.06 7.88 -5.79
C VAL A 23 0.57 7.65 -5.96
N ILE A 24 0.19 6.53 -6.57
CA ILE A 24 -1.22 6.15 -6.65
C ILE A 24 -1.69 5.71 -5.26
N ALA A 25 -2.74 6.35 -4.77
CA ALA A 25 -3.45 5.96 -3.56
C ALA A 25 -4.84 5.45 -3.94
N ALA A 26 -4.96 4.14 -4.17
CA ALA A 26 -6.16 3.52 -4.71
C ALA A 26 -7.07 2.96 -3.61
N ILE A 27 -8.38 3.11 -3.78
CA ILE A 27 -9.37 2.57 -2.84
C ILE A 27 -9.73 1.14 -3.27
N ALA A 28 -9.74 0.20 -2.33
CA ALA A 28 -10.16 -1.18 -2.57
C ALA A 28 -11.38 -1.57 -1.69
N TYR A 29 -12.26 -2.40 -2.25
CA TYR A 29 -13.49 -2.88 -1.63
C TYR A 29 -13.57 -4.40 -1.53
N ASN A 30 -12.65 -5.11 -2.19
CA ASN A 30 -12.60 -6.57 -2.20
C ASN A 30 -11.18 -7.07 -2.51
N ILE A 31 -11.00 -8.39 -2.43
CA ILE A 31 -9.69 -9.05 -2.60
C ILE A 31 -9.23 -8.98 -4.05
N GLU A 32 -10.14 -9.03 -5.02
CA GLU A 32 -9.84 -8.95 -6.45
C GLU A 32 -9.20 -7.60 -6.80
N GLN A 33 -9.71 -6.51 -6.23
CA GLN A 33 -9.13 -5.18 -6.37
C GLN A 33 -7.76 -5.09 -5.71
N VAL A 34 -7.61 -5.61 -4.49
CA VAL A 34 -6.29 -5.66 -3.83
C VAL A 34 -5.29 -6.38 -4.76
N LEU A 35 -5.60 -7.60 -5.20
CA LEU A 35 -4.72 -8.38 -6.06
C LEU A 35 -4.41 -7.68 -7.39
N GLY A 36 -5.43 -7.09 -8.03
CA GLY A 36 -5.27 -6.37 -9.29
C GLY A 36 -4.37 -5.14 -9.16
N LEU A 37 -4.57 -4.34 -8.12
CA LEU A 37 -3.75 -3.15 -7.85
C LEU A 37 -2.30 -3.52 -7.56
N VAL A 38 -2.06 -4.58 -6.79
CA VAL A 38 -0.71 -5.08 -6.51
C VAL A 38 0.00 -5.52 -7.77
N ARG A 39 -0.66 -6.34 -8.60
CA ARG A 39 -0.09 -6.80 -9.87
C ARG A 39 0.19 -5.65 -10.83
N ALA A 40 -0.66 -4.62 -10.83
CA ALA A 40 -0.44 -3.41 -11.62
C ALA A 40 0.81 -2.66 -11.12
N ALA A 41 0.95 -2.48 -9.80
CA ALA A 41 2.12 -1.86 -9.19
C ALA A 41 3.41 -2.64 -9.45
N GLU A 42 3.36 -3.98 -9.39
CA GLU A 42 4.46 -4.90 -9.77
C GLU A 42 4.91 -4.66 -11.20
N THR A 43 3.96 -4.73 -12.12
CA THR A 43 4.20 -4.62 -13.55
C THR A 43 4.78 -3.25 -13.90
N ALA A 44 4.24 -2.19 -13.29
CA ALA A 44 4.69 -0.82 -13.49
C ALA A 44 6.00 -0.49 -12.74
N ARG A 45 6.46 -1.36 -11.85
CA ARG A 45 7.54 -1.10 -10.89
C ARG A 45 7.33 0.22 -10.13
N SER A 46 6.12 0.41 -9.63
CA SER A 46 5.65 1.67 -9.02
C SER A 46 5.23 1.45 -7.57
N PRO A 47 5.52 2.40 -6.65
CA PRO A 47 4.94 2.36 -5.31
C PRO A 47 3.42 2.56 -5.35
N LEU A 48 2.72 1.94 -4.41
CA LEU A 48 1.26 1.97 -4.30
C LEU A 48 0.87 2.19 -2.84
N ILE A 49 -0.22 2.93 -2.62
CA ILE A 49 -0.91 3.01 -1.32
C ILE A 49 -2.31 2.44 -1.52
N ILE A 50 -2.71 1.47 -0.68
CA ILE A 50 -4.05 0.90 -0.71
C ILE A 50 -4.86 1.50 0.43
N GLN A 51 -5.98 2.13 0.09
CA GLN A 51 -6.87 2.79 1.03
C GLN A 51 -8.17 2.00 1.19
N PHE A 52 -8.71 2.03 2.40
CA PHE A 52 -9.99 1.43 2.74
C PHE A 52 -10.86 2.47 3.43
N PHE A 53 -12.17 2.42 3.16
CA PHE A 53 -13.15 3.11 3.98
C PHE A 53 -13.44 2.32 5.27
N PRO A 54 -13.97 2.98 6.33
CA PRO A 54 -14.37 2.30 7.56
C PRO A 54 -15.29 1.10 7.33
N TRP A 55 -16.14 1.18 6.30
CA TRP A 55 -16.97 0.08 5.82
C TRP A 55 -16.21 -1.25 5.66
N ALA A 56 -14.95 -1.24 5.21
CA ALA A 56 -14.17 -2.46 5.03
C ALA A 56 -13.96 -3.21 6.36
N ILE A 57 -13.86 -2.48 7.47
CA ILE A 57 -13.80 -3.05 8.81
C ILE A 57 -15.17 -3.56 9.22
N GLU A 58 -16.22 -2.73 9.07
CA GLU A 58 -17.59 -3.06 9.46
C GLU A 58 -18.15 -4.29 8.72
N ALA A 59 -17.88 -4.41 7.42
CA ALA A 59 -18.43 -5.46 6.56
C ALA A 59 -17.67 -6.78 6.64
N THR A 60 -16.39 -6.76 7.04
CA THR A 60 -15.52 -7.95 6.99
C THR A 60 -14.85 -8.28 8.32
N ASP A 61 -15.22 -7.58 9.41
CA ASP A 61 -14.53 -7.65 10.71
C ASP A 61 -13.01 -7.46 10.57
N GLY A 62 -12.62 -6.52 9.70
CA GLY A 62 -11.23 -6.21 9.37
C GLY A 62 -10.48 -7.26 8.54
N LEU A 63 -11.12 -8.36 8.11
CA LEU A 63 -10.47 -9.39 7.29
C LEU A 63 -9.90 -8.83 6.00
N LEU A 64 -10.63 -7.97 5.29
CA LEU A 64 -10.14 -7.37 4.04
C LEU A 64 -8.86 -6.53 4.28
N VAL A 65 -8.85 -5.75 5.37
CA VAL A 65 -7.70 -4.93 5.76
C VAL A 65 -6.50 -5.81 6.12
N ARG A 66 -6.73 -6.91 6.84
CA ARG A 66 -5.68 -7.87 7.22
C ARG A 66 -5.13 -8.63 6.02
N THR A 67 -5.99 -9.10 5.13
CA THR A 67 -5.57 -9.77 3.89
C THR A 67 -4.73 -8.85 3.02
N ALA A 68 -5.09 -7.57 2.94
CA ALA A 68 -4.22 -6.59 2.34
C ALA A 68 -2.91 -6.50 3.14
N ALA A 69 -2.92 -6.23 4.45
CA ALA A 69 -1.70 -6.12 5.24
C ALA A 69 -0.73 -7.32 5.16
N GLU A 70 -1.23 -8.54 4.96
CA GLU A 70 -0.44 -9.78 4.88
C GLU A 70 0.09 -10.12 3.48
N CYS A 71 -0.39 -9.46 2.41
CA CYS A 71 0.20 -9.66 1.09
C CYS A 71 1.72 -9.42 1.17
N PRO A 72 2.56 -10.16 0.43
CA PRO A 72 4.01 -10.18 0.62
C PRO A 72 4.69 -8.87 0.14
N TRP A 73 4.48 -7.77 0.87
CA TRP A 73 5.05 -6.44 0.64
C TRP A 73 6.55 -6.38 0.94
N ARG A 74 7.06 -7.38 1.67
CA ARG A 74 8.39 -7.38 2.31
C ARG A 74 9.50 -8.04 1.48
N VAL A 75 9.18 -8.60 0.32
CA VAL A 75 10.13 -9.27 -0.59
C VAL A 75 10.54 -8.41 -1.78
N TRP A 76 10.24 -7.11 -1.73
CA TRP A 76 10.41 -6.20 -2.84
C TRP A 76 11.68 -5.34 -2.72
N PRO A 77 12.33 -4.98 -3.85
CA PRO A 77 13.54 -4.16 -3.82
C PRO A 77 13.23 -2.75 -3.26
N SER A 78 14.25 -2.02 -2.82
CA SER A 78 14.11 -0.72 -2.13
C SER A 78 13.30 0.37 -2.86
N TRP A 79 13.03 0.23 -4.16
CA TRP A 79 12.18 1.13 -4.95
C TRP A 79 10.68 0.82 -4.84
N ALA A 80 10.31 -0.32 -4.26
CA ALA A 80 8.99 -0.90 -4.33
C ALA A 80 8.43 -1.04 -2.90
N THR A 81 7.97 0.07 -2.36
CA THR A 81 7.43 0.16 -1.00
C THR A 81 5.94 0.46 -1.12
N ILE A 82 5.09 -0.37 -0.48
CA ILE A 82 3.63 -0.20 -0.41
C ILE A 82 3.24 0.11 1.04
N GLY A 83 2.48 1.18 1.23
CA GLY A 83 2.08 1.71 2.52
C GLY A 83 0.58 1.55 2.72
N PHE A 84 0.19 1.21 3.95
CA PHE A 84 -1.18 1.34 4.44
C PHE A 84 -1.31 2.62 5.25
#